data_AF-A0AAW7CEX9-F1
#
_entry.id   AF-A0AAW7CEX9-F1
#
_cell.length_a   1.000
_cell.length_b   1.000
_cell.length_c   1.000
_cell.angle_alpha   90.00
_cell.angle_beta   90.00
_cell.angle_gamma   90.00
#
_symmetry.space_group_name_H-M   'P 1'
#
loop_
_entity.id
_entity.type
_entity.pdbx_description
1 polymer ?
#
loop_
_entity_poly.entity_id
_entity_poly.type
_entity_poly.pdbx_seq_one_letter_code
_entity_poly.pdbx_strand_id
1 'polypeptide(L)'
;MVVLDIYGKIERTTISEKLKLYIDNLPDDWKETIKEEIYEEIRKIEFNRKEQMIKYGKTYTDVFDFTIAKKIVETNIGNTKGYTLSTLENCIDYIIENMIFIEFDYDYSDMPFFDWTTNFFDGRFCEGDYSEKLVKLFNFMNPEKHGRAHFNVIYSSNNDYLSVLPRVTSLLSYRIRSGFKGFKTKEETIYDLKKCGECLDSFLQTEDDYYKLDFIVEAINKNDDYKHYHFLRVFTILEMLLLNKKQRTKEIDYYINPIIKRIYNEESEQATKLLRQMRNKVGHGDFIGFNKKAYDFANKYMKNFQFDYSEYSHLNWILLHTCCLLDDILKEVLIDKFNLDKYFEAVHS
;
A
#
# COMPACT_ATOMS: atom_id res chain seq x y z
N MET A 1 9.24 -12.18 2.85
CA MET A 1 7.92 -12.79 2.61
C MET A 1 6.80 -11.85 3.03
N VAL A 2 5.69 -11.82 2.28
CA VAL A 2 4.47 -11.08 2.62
C VAL A 2 3.26 -12.02 2.67
N VAL A 3 2.52 -11.99 3.78
CA VAL A 3 1.28 -12.76 3.96
C VAL A 3 0.09 -11.84 3.86
N LEU A 4 -0.85 -12.19 2.99
CA LEU A 4 -2.06 -11.42 2.73
C LEU A 4 -3.17 -11.84 3.70
N ASP A 5 -4.13 -10.94 3.97
CA ASP A 5 -5.34 -11.23 4.74
C ASP A 5 -6.36 -12.05 3.93
N ILE A 6 -5.92 -13.22 3.48
CA ILE A 6 -6.65 -14.17 2.66
C ILE A 6 -6.39 -15.55 3.24
N TYR A 7 -7.44 -16.34 3.45
CA TYR A 7 -7.33 -17.65 4.07
C TYR A 7 -8.01 -18.73 3.24
N GLY A 8 -7.40 -19.90 3.22
CA GLY A 8 -7.89 -21.13 2.64
C GLY A 8 -6.80 -21.84 1.84
N LYS A 9 -7.03 -23.12 1.54
CA LYS A 9 -6.15 -23.88 0.64
C LYS A 9 -6.36 -23.45 -0.81
N ILE A 10 -5.26 -23.24 -1.52
CA ILE A 10 -5.18 -22.88 -2.93
C ILE A 10 -4.09 -23.70 -3.61
N GLU A 11 -4.16 -23.79 -4.94
CA GLU A 11 -3.00 -24.17 -5.74
C GLU A 11 -2.18 -22.91 -6.04
N ARG A 12 -0.87 -23.09 -6.22
CA ARG A 12 0.03 -22.02 -6.66
C ARG A 12 -0.55 -21.32 -7.87
N THR A 13 -0.79 -20.03 -7.73
CA THR A 13 -1.58 -19.25 -8.68
C THR A 13 -0.77 -18.05 -9.16
N THR A 14 -0.57 -17.97 -10.48
CA THR A 14 0.10 -16.84 -11.13
C THR A 14 -0.74 -15.57 -11.00
N ILE A 15 -0.08 -14.49 -10.58
CA ILE A 15 -0.62 -13.12 -10.55
C ILE A 15 -0.12 -12.34 -11.75
N SER A 16 1.19 -12.33 -11.99
CA SER A 16 1.81 -11.69 -13.17
C SER A 16 2.82 -12.64 -13.79
N GLU A 17 2.64 -12.96 -15.08
CA GLU A 17 3.51 -13.87 -15.81
C GLU A 17 4.85 -13.23 -16.12
N LYS A 18 4.83 -11.93 -16.47
CA LYS A 18 6.05 -11.19 -16.79
C LYS A 18 6.89 -11.07 -15.54
N LEU A 19 6.31 -10.59 -14.43
CA LEU A 19 7.00 -10.42 -13.16
C LEU A 19 7.24 -11.71 -12.38
N LYS A 20 6.83 -12.89 -12.88
CA LYS A 20 6.92 -14.15 -12.12
C LYS A 20 6.36 -14.01 -10.68
N LEU A 21 5.24 -13.31 -10.55
CA LEU A 21 4.58 -13.05 -9.27
C LEU A 21 3.48 -14.08 -9.05
N TYR A 22 3.48 -14.73 -7.89
CA TYR A 22 2.56 -15.81 -7.54
C TYR A 22 1.99 -15.62 -6.13
N ILE A 23 0.86 -16.27 -5.89
CA ILE A 23 0.37 -16.55 -4.55
C ILE A 23 0.30 -18.05 -4.31
N ASP A 24 0.57 -18.46 -3.08
CA ASP A 24 0.48 -19.86 -2.66
C ASP A 24 0.20 -19.94 -1.15
N ASN A 25 -0.05 -21.13 -0.64
CA ASN A 25 -0.08 -21.37 0.81
C ASN A 25 1.32 -21.37 1.41
N LEU A 26 1.45 -20.91 2.65
CA LEU A 26 2.74 -20.79 3.34
C LEU A 26 3.59 -22.08 3.25
N PRO A 27 4.89 -21.97 2.92
CA PRO A 27 5.81 -23.09 3.00
C PRO A 27 6.12 -23.45 4.46
N ASP A 28 6.49 -24.70 4.71
CA ASP A 28 6.61 -25.26 6.07
C ASP A 28 7.63 -24.55 6.96
N ASP A 29 8.73 -24.06 6.38
CA ASP A 29 9.78 -23.31 7.07
C ASP A 29 9.26 -21.97 7.64
N TRP A 30 8.39 -21.30 6.91
CA TRP A 30 7.82 -20.01 7.31
C TRP A 30 6.64 -20.12 8.28
N LYS A 31 5.93 -21.26 8.30
CA LYS A 31 4.82 -21.49 9.25
C LYS A 31 5.29 -21.31 10.68
N GLU A 32 6.46 -21.85 11.01
CA GLU A 32 6.96 -21.80 12.39
C GLU A 32 7.50 -20.43 12.78
N THR A 33 8.13 -19.71 11.85
CA THR A 33 8.52 -18.31 12.07
C THR A 33 7.30 -17.44 12.43
N ILE A 34 6.21 -17.55 11.68
CA ILE A 34 4.99 -16.77 11.95
C ILE A 34 4.33 -17.23 13.26
N LYS A 35 4.32 -18.54 13.54
CA LYS A 35 3.80 -19.08 14.81
C LYS A 35 4.53 -18.46 16.00
N GLU A 36 5.86 -18.46 15.97
CA GLU A 36 6.69 -17.86 17.02
C GLU A 36 6.37 -16.37 17.21
N GLU A 37 6.23 -15.61 16.13
CA GLU A 37 5.90 -14.19 16.17
C GLU A 37 4.52 -13.91 16.79
N ILE A 38 3.51 -14.70 16.44
CA ILE A 38 2.17 -14.62 17.07
C ILE A 38 2.27 -14.85 18.58
N TYR A 39 3.02 -15.86 19.03
CA TYR A 39 3.20 -16.13 20.46
C TYR A 39 4.01 -15.06 21.17
N GLU A 40 5.02 -14.48 20.53
CA GLU A 40 5.70 -13.31 21.07
C GLU A 40 4.77 -12.12 21.28
N GLU A 41 3.90 -11.84 20.33
CA GLU A 41 2.92 -10.76 20.46
C GLU A 41 1.90 -11.02 21.58
N ILE A 42 1.40 -12.26 21.70
CA ILE A 42 0.51 -12.65 22.80
C ILE A 42 1.18 -12.40 24.15
N ARG A 43 2.45 -12.81 24.31
CA ARG A 43 3.23 -12.55 25.55
C ARG A 43 3.39 -11.05 25.82
N LYS A 44 3.69 -10.25 24.80
CA LYS A 44 3.81 -8.78 24.91
C LYS A 44 2.49 -8.13 25.31
N ILE A 45 1.36 -8.56 24.72
CA ILE A 45 0.01 -8.11 25.08
C ILE A 45 -0.27 -8.39 26.56
N GLU A 46 -0.02 -9.62 27.02
CA GLU A 46 -0.26 -10.00 28.41
C GLU A 46 0.59 -9.21 29.40
N PHE A 47 1.87 -8.99 29.07
CA PHE A 47 2.77 -8.16 29.87
C PHE A 47 2.25 -6.72 29.99
N ASN A 48 1.90 -6.09 28.85
CA ASN A 48 1.38 -4.73 28.81
C ASN A 48 0.07 -4.59 29.61
N ARG A 49 -0.82 -5.59 29.54
CA ARG A 49 -2.05 -5.61 30.33
C ARG A 49 -1.78 -5.67 31.82
N LYS A 50 -0.82 -6.49 32.26
CA LYS A 50 -0.39 -6.54 33.68
C LYS A 50 0.16 -5.18 34.12
N GLU A 51 1.02 -4.55 33.33
CA GLU A 51 1.54 -3.21 33.63
C GLU A 51 0.43 -2.15 33.73
N GLN A 52 -0.53 -2.16 32.79
CA GLN A 52 -1.66 -1.22 32.81
C GLN A 52 -2.55 -1.41 34.03
N MET A 53 -2.80 -2.66 34.43
CA MET A 53 -3.56 -2.95 35.64
C MET A 53 -2.87 -2.39 36.89
N ILE A 54 -1.55 -2.53 36.98
CA ILE A 54 -0.76 -1.97 38.09
C ILE A 54 -0.77 -0.44 38.07
N LYS A 55 -0.53 0.18 36.92
CA LYS A 55 -0.38 1.65 36.77
C LYS A 55 -1.71 2.40 36.84
N TYR A 56 -2.78 1.82 36.30
CA TYR A 56 -4.06 2.52 36.06
C TYR A 56 -5.27 1.84 36.69
N GLY A 57 -5.13 0.66 37.31
CA GLY A 57 -6.25 -0.11 37.86
C GLY A 57 -7.22 -0.67 36.82
N LYS A 58 -6.89 -0.59 35.52
CA LYS A 58 -7.67 -1.13 34.41
C LYS A 58 -6.78 -1.42 33.20
N THR A 59 -7.24 -2.32 32.35
CA THR A 59 -6.58 -2.68 31.07
C THR A 59 -7.25 -1.98 29.90
N TYR A 60 -6.45 -1.51 28.95
CA TYR A 60 -6.91 -0.88 27.71
C TYR A 60 -6.51 -1.66 26.47
N THR A 61 -5.49 -2.51 26.55
CA THR A 61 -5.05 -3.33 25.41
C THR A 61 -5.95 -4.56 25.27
N ASP A 62 -6.47 -4.80 24.06
CA ASP A 62 -7.25 -5.99 23.76
C ASP A 62 -6.46 -7.30 23.94
N VAL A 63 -7.17 -8.40 24.20
CA VAL A 63 -6.58 -9.74 24.31
C VAL A 63 -6.60 -10.45 22.95
N PHE A 64 -5.58 -11.26 22.68
CA PHE A 64 -5.62 -12.32 21.68
C PHE A 64 -5.62 -13.68 22.40
N ASP A 65 -6.78 -14.34 22.45
CA ASP A 65 -6.97 -15.59 23.17
C ASP A 65 -7.63 -16.66 22.28
N PHE A 66 -7.88 -17.83 22.86
CA PHE A 66 -8.58 -18.94 22.20
C PHE A 66 -9.92 -18.52 21.59
N THR A 67 -10.68 -17.65 22.25
CA THR A 67 -12.00 -17.22 21.76
C THR A 67 -11.86 -16.41 20.47
N ILE A 68 -10.89 -15.49 20.43
CA ILE A 68 -10.59 -14.70 19.23
C ILE A 68 -10.05 -15.58 18.11
N ALA A 69 -9.06 -16.42 18.40
CA ALA A 69 -8.46 -17.33 17.41
C ALA A 69 -9.51 -18.28 16.80
N LYS A 70 -10.40 -18.83 17.64
CA LYS A 70 -11.50 -19.69 17.17
C LYS A 70 -12.49 -18.93 16.27
N LYS A 71 -12.88 -17.70 16.63
CA LYS A 71 -13.74 -16.86 15.78
C LYS A 71 -13.10 -16.53 14.44
N ILE A 72 -11.78 -16.30 14.40
CA ILE A 72 -11.03 -16.08 13.15
C ILE A 72 -11.19 -17.30 12.25
N VAL A 73 -10.95 -18.51 12.77
CA VAL A 73 -11.13 -19.75 12.00
C VAL A 73 -12.56 -19.89 11.47
N GLU A 74 -13.56 -19.73 12.34
CA GLU A 74 -14.97 -19.89 11.99
C GLU A 74 -15.44 -18.87 10.95
N THR A 75 -14.94 -17.63 11.02
CA THR A 75 -15.38 -16.52 10.14
C THR A 75 -14.63 -16.50 8.81
N ASN A 76 -13.33 -16.81 8.82
CA ASN A 76 -12.46 -16.59 7.66
C ASN A 76 -12.17 -17.87 6.88
N ILE A 77 -12.24 -19.05 7.53
CA ILE A 77 -11.85 -20.33 6.94
C ILE A 77 -13.07 -21.27 6.82
N GLY A 78 -13.85 -21.40 7.90
CA GLY A 78 -15.14 -22.11 7.93
C GLY A 78 -15.06 -23.64 7.92
N ASN A 79 -14.37 -24.26 6.96
CA ASN A 79 -14.18 -25.71 6.95
C ASN A 79 -13.16 -26.09 8.02
N THR A 80 -13.45 -27.09 8.85
CA THR A 80 -12.57 -27.58 9.93
C THR A 80 -12.44 -29.11 9.92
N LYS A 81 -12.84 -29.77 8.82
CA LYS A 81 -12.82 -31.24 8.72
C LYS A 81 -11.41 -31.78 8.98
N GLY A 82 -11.28 -32.60 10.02
CA GLY A 82 -10.01 -33.24 10.41
C GLY A 82 -9.19 -32.47 11.43
N TYR A 83 -9.63 -31.29 11.87
CA TYR A 83 -8.93 -30.49 12.89
C TYR A 83 -9.74 -30.34 14.17
N THR A 84 -9.05 -30.46 15.32
CA THR A 84 -9.65 -30.27 16.65
C THR A 84 -9.33 -28.86 17.17
N LEU A 85 -10.29 -27.94 17.12
CA LEU A 85 -10.12 -26.56 17.60
C LEU A 85 -10.40 -26.42 19.10
N SER A 86 -9.65 -27.14 19.93
CA SER A 86 -9.83 -27.20 21.39
C SER A 86 -8.89 -26.31 22.20
N THR A 87 -7.79 -25.85 21.59
CA THR A 87 -6.77 -25.03 22.25
C THR A 87 -6.43 -23.82 21.38
N LEU A 88 -5.83 -22.79 21.98
CA LEU A 88 -5.32 -21.63 21.25
C LEU A 88 -4.30 -22.06 20.19
N GLU A 89 -3.40 -22.98 20.53
CA GLU A 89 -2.40 -23.53 19.62
C GLU A 89 -3.02 -24.19 18.40
N ASN A 90 -4.00 -25.09 18.60
CA ASN A 90 -4.66 -25.75 17.47
C ASN A 90 -5.37 -24.75 16.55
N CYS A 91 -5.90 -23.65 17.10
CA CYS A 91 -6.48 -22.58 16.29
C CYS A 91 -5.40 -21.81 15.50
N ILE A 92 -4.27 -21.47 16.14
CA ILE A 92 -3.17 -20.76 15.47
C ILE A 92 -2.58 -21.61 14.35
N ASP A 93 -2.30 -22.89 14.61
CA ASP A 93 -1.80 -23.83 13.60
C ASP A 93 -2.76 -23.90 12.41
N TYR A 94 -4.06 -23.98 12.68
CA TYR A 94 -5.06 -24.02 11.61
C TYR A 94 -5.15 -22.72 10.80
N ILE A 95 -4.98 -21.57 11.45
CA ILE A 95 -4.93 -20.28 10.75
C ILE A 95 -3.71 -20.25 9.83
N ILE A 96 -2.52 -20.57 10.36
CA ILE A 96 -1.24 -20.56 9.63
C ILE A 96 -1.27 -21.51 8.43
N GLU A 97 -1.81 -22.72 8.62
CA GLU A 97 -1.99 -23.70 7.53
C GLU A 97 -2.83 -23.15 6.37
N ASN A 98 -3.73 -22.22 6.65
CA ASN A 98 -4.61 -21.64 5.64
C ASN A 98 -4.15 -20.25 5.17
N MET A 99 -3.04 -19.71 5.66
CA MET A 99 -2.54 -18.42 5.19
C MET A 99 -2.04 -18.52 3.75
N ILE A 100 -2.20 -17.41 3.02
CA ILE A 100 -1.74 -17.25 1.65
C ILE A 100 -0.69 -16.15 1.62
N PHE A 101 0.46 -16.46 1.05
CA PHE A 101 1.55 -15.50 0.84
C PHE A 101 1.66 -15.11 -0.63
N ILE A 102 2.31 -13.98 -0.87
CA ILE A 102 2.67 -13.51 -2.20
C ILE A 102 4.19 -13.53 -2.33
N GLU A 103 4.66 -14.05 -3.47
CA GLU A 103 6.08 -14.22 -3.73
C GLU A 103 6.42 -14.03 -5.20
N PHE A 104 7.71 -13.81 -5.41
CA PHE A 104 8.32 -13.90 -6.71
C PHE A 104 8.99 -15.25 -6.88
N ASP A 105 8.68 -15.93 -7.98
CA ASP A 105 9.31 -17.19 -8.35
C ASP A 105 10.64 -16.92 -9.07
N TYR A 106 11.68 -16.65 -8.28
CA TYR A 106 13.04 -16.48 -8.78
C TYR A 106 13.99 -17.43 -8.07
N ASP A 107 14.67 -18.29 -8.85
CA ASP A 107 15.86 -18.95 -8.36
C ASP A 107 17.04 -17.98 -8.49
N TYR A 108 17.78 -17.78 -7.39
CA TYR A 108 19.01 -16.98 -7.39
C TYR A 108 20.05 -17.50 -8.40
N SER A 109 19.99 -18.79 -8.74
CA SER A 109 20.86 -19.43 -9.72
C SER A 109 20.41 -19.25 -11.18
N ASP A 110 19.14 -18.88 -11.41
CA ASP A 110 18.57 -18.54 -12.71
C ASP A 110 18.71 -17.03 -13.03
N MET A 111 19.66 -16.33 -12.40
CA MET A 111 19.96 -14.92 -12.66
C MET A 111 21.13 -14.75 -13.63
N PRO A 112 20.91 -14.70 -14.95
CA PRO A 112 21.90 -14.11 -15.83
C PRO A 112 22.03 -12.62 -15.48
N PHE A 113 23.23 -12.22 -15.08
CA PHE A 113 23.61 -10.80 -15.03
C PHE A 113 23.21 -10.14 -16.36
N PHE A 114 22.37 -9.10 -16.30
CA PHE A 114 21.93 -8.29 -17.45
C PHE A 114 20.91 -8.92 -18.41
N ASP A 115 20.16 -9.96 -18.03
CA ASP A 115 19.05 -10.48 -18.83
C ASP A 115 17.67 -9.97 -18.38
N TRP A 116 17.18 -8.95 -19.06
CA TRP A 116 15.85 -8.36 -18.84
C TRP A 116 14.70 -9.26 -19.30
N THR A 117 14.97 -10.36 -20.01
CA THR A 117 13.92 -11.25 -20.54
C THR A 117 13.49 -12.33 -19.57
N THR A 118 14.32 -12.61 -18.56
CA THR A 118 14.09 -13.67 -17.55
C THR A 118 14.03 -13.12 -16.12
N ASN A 119 14.73 -12.02 -15.80
CA ASN A 119 14.64 -11.34 -14.51
C ASN A 119 15.08 -9.85 -14.58
N PHE A 120 14.13 -8.92 -14.42
CA PHE A 120 14.39 -7.46 -14.37
C PHE A 120 14.57 -6.93 -12.94
N PHE A 121 14.25 -7.72 -11.91
CA PHE A 121 14.50 -7.41 -10.50
C PHE A 121 15.76 -8.14 -10.03
N ASP A 122 16.89 -7.81 -10.64
CA ASP A 122 18.20 -8.09 -10.08
C ASP A 122 18.28 -7.51 -8.65
N GLY A 123 19.07 -8.12 -7.77
CA GLY A 123 19.39 -7.66 -6.41
C GLY A 123 20.15 -6.32 -6.35
N ARG A 124 19.86 -5.41 -7.28
CA ARG A 124 20.31 -4.01 -7.33
C ARG A 124 19.37 -3.05 -6.59
N PHE A 125 18.23 -3.51 -6.09
CA PHE A 125 17.31 -2.67 -5.33
C PHE A 125 17.62 -2.72 -3.85
N CYS A 126 17.86 -1.53 -3.28
CA CYS A 126 18.15 -1.35 -1.86
C CYS A 126 17.00 -1.93 -1.01
N GLU A 127 17.38 -2.78 -0.05
CA GLU A 127 16.68 -3.13 1.20
C GLU A 127 15.13 -3.19 1.14
N GLY A 128 14.57 -4.41 1.23
CA GLY A 128 13.14 -4.67 1.44
C GLY A 128 12.50 -5.61 0.41
N ASP A 129 11.67 -6.55 0.87
CA ASP A 129 10.80 -7.44 0.08
C ASP A 129 9.97 -6.69 -0.99
N TYR A 130 10.20 -7.02 -2.26
CA TYR A 130 9.55 -6.37 -3.40
C TYR A 130 8.05 -6.69 -3.49
N SER A 131 7.62 -7.83 -2.95
CA SER A 131 6.19 -8.22 -2.91
C SER A 131 5.40 -7.22 -2.07
N GLU A 132 6.01 -6.72 -1.00
CA GLU A 132 5.44 -5.67 -0.16
C GLU A 132 5.27 -4.37 -0.95
N LYS A 133 6.31 -4.01 -1.71
CA LYS A 133 6.34 -2.78 -2.49
C LYS A 133 5.27 -2.77 -3.58
N LEU A 134 5.01 -3.92 -4.21
CA LEU A 134 3.91 -4.09 -5.15
C LEU A 134 2.54 -4.05 -4.48
N VAL A 135 2.36 -4.67 -3.32
CA VAL A 135 1.10 -4.56 -2.57
C VAL A 135 0.80 -3.10 -2.20
N LYS A 136 1.82 -2.33 -1.78
CA LYS A 136 1.70 -0.88 -1.58
C LYS A 136 1.32 -0.13 -2.86
N LEU A 137 1.91 -0.47 -4.00
CA LEU A 137 1.53 0.11 -5.29
C LEU A 137 0.06 -0.18 -5.61
N PHE A 138 -0.40 -1.42 -5.45
CA PHE A 138 -1.80 -1.78 -5.69
C PHE A 138 -2.75 -1.01 -4.78
N ASN A 139 -2.41 -0.92 -3.49
CA ASN A 139 -3.17 -0.15 -2.51
C ASN A 139 -3.15 1.36 -2.80
N PHE A 140 -2.03 1.89 -3.30
CA PHE A 140 -1.90 3.29 -3.72
C PHE A 140 -2.79 3.58 -4.93
N MET A 141 -2.78 2.72 -5.94
CA MET A 141 -3.63 2.85 -7.14
C MET A 141 -5.11 2.61 -6.87
N ASN A 142 -5.49 2.23 -5.65
CA ASN A 142 -6.88 1.99 -5.28
C ASN A 142 -7.63 3.32 -5.09
N PRO A 143 -8.59 3.68 -5.97
CA PRO A 143 -9.40 4.89 -5.76
C PRO A 143 -10.40 4.62 -4.66
N GLU A 144 -10.85 5.68 -3.98
CA GLU A 144 -11.99 5.59 -3.04
C GLU A 144 -13.25 4.98 -3.70
N LYS A 145 -13.35 5.03 -5.04
CA LYS A 145 -14.43 4.45 -5.85
C LYS A 145 -14.29 2.96 -6.15
N HIS A 146 -13.13 2.35 -5.92
CA HIS A 146 -12.92 0.91 -6.13
C HIS A 146 -12.43 0.33 -4.81
N GLY A 147 -13.32 -0.05 -3.90
CA GLY A 147 -12.91 -0.76 -2.67
C GLY A 147 -12.26 -2.14 -2.92
N ARG A 148 -12.07 -2.54 -4.18
CA ARG A 148 -11.67 -3.89 -4.60
C ARG A 148 -10.18 -4.10 -4.80
N ALA A 149 -9.36 -3.10 -5.14
CA ALA A 149 -7.91 -3.30 -5.31
C ALA A 149 -7.09 -3.01 -4.03
N HIS A 150 -7.73 -3.00 -2.85
CA HIS A 150 -7.05 -2.96 -1.56
C HIS A 150 -6.76 -4.38 -1.04
N PHE A 151 -5.52 -4.61 -0.62
CA PHE A 151 -5.02 -5.87 -0.07
C PHE A 151 -4.38 -5.62 1.29
N ASN A 152 -4.98 -6.21 2.32
CA ASN A 152 -4.44 -6.19 3.67
C ASN A 152 -3.28 -7.19 3.75
N VAL A 153 -2.23 -6.79 4.47
CA VAL A 153 -1.08 -7.63 4.79
C VAL A 153 -1.17 -7.99 6.27
N ILE A 154 -1.11 -9.28 6.61
CA ILE A 154 -1.05 -9.78 7.99
C ILE A 154 0.39 -9.71 8.51
N TYR A 155 1.34 -10.07 7.66
CA TYR A 155 2.74 -10.23 8.00
C TYR A 155 3.62 -9.78 6.84
N SER A 156 4.68 -9.04 7.15
CA SER A 156 5.79 -8.78 6.24
C SER A 156 7.09 -9.05 6.98
N SER A 157 8.05 -9.70 6.33
CA SER A 157 9.40 -9.86 6.86
C SER A 157 10.15 -8.54 6.98
N ASN A 158 9.70 -7.48 6.27
CA ASN A 158 10.23 -6.14 6.52
C ASN A 158 9.41 -5.47 7.63
N ASN A 159 10.09 -5.11 8.71
CA ASN A 159 9.49 -4.52 9.90
C ASN A 159 8.87 -3.12 9.70
N ASP A 160 8.97 -2.55 8.49
CA ASP A 160 8.60 -1.16 8.18
C ASP A 160 7.15 -1.00 7.66
N TYR A 161 6.50 -2.07 7.19
CA TYR A 161 5.12 -2.00 6.70
C TYR A 161 4.10 -1.68 7.81
N LEU A 162 4.38 -2.13 9.03
CA LEU A 162 3.44 -2.11 10.15
C LEU A 162 4.05 -1.34 11.32
N SER A 163 3.77 -0.05 11.42
CA SER A 163 4.28 0.80 12.51
C SER A 163 3.63 0.53 13.89
N VAL A 164 2.62 -0.35 13.97
CA VAL A 164 1.80 -0.58 15.17
C VAL A 164 2.08 -1.95 15.79
N LEU A 165 2.61 -2.00 17.02
CA LEU A 165 2.71 -3.22 17.84
C LEU A 165 1.52 -3.33 18.82
N PRO A 166 0.91 -4.52 19.01
CA PRO A 166 1.13 -5.79 18.31
C PRO A 166 0.59 -5.74 16.86
N ARG A 167 1.34 -6.32 15.92
CA ARG A 167 1.15 -6.23 14.46
C ARG A 167 0.25 -7.34 13.95
N VAL A 168 0.74 -8.58 14.02
CA VAL A 168 0.13 -9.76 13.39
C VAL A 168 -1.21 -10.09 14.05
N THR A 169 -1.24 -10.18 15.38
CA THR A 169 -2.44 -10.51 16.16
C THR A 169 -3.53 -9.45 16.05
N SER A 170 -3.17 -8.17 15.89
CA SER A 170 -4.12 -7.08 15.66
C SER A 170 -4.78 -7.20 14.29
N LEU A 171 -4.00 -7.47 13.24
CA LEU A 171 -4.49 -7.64 11.87
C LEU A 171 -5.36 -8.89 11.75
N LEU A 172 -4.92 -10.01 12.30
CA LEU A 172 -5.71 -11.24 12.39
C LEU A 172 -7.07 -11.00 13.08
N SER A 173 -7.08 -10.17 14.12
CA SER A 173 -8.30 -9.86 14.88
C SER A 173 -9.16 -8.77 14.24
N TYR A 174 -8.62 -7.99 13.29
CA TYR A 174 -9.24 -6.77 12.78
C TYR A 174 -10.62 -7.05 12.17
N ARG A 175 -10.71 -8.12 11.37
CA ARG A 175 -11.97 -8.55 10.75
C ARG A 175 -13.05 -8.84 11.79
N ILE A 176 -12.67 -9.54 12.86
CA ILE A 176 -13.57 -9.95 13.94
C ILE A 176 -13.97 -8.76 14.80
N ARG A 177 -13.03 -7.87 15.13
CA ARG A 177 -13.27 -6.73 16.03
C ARG A 177 -14.01 -5.58 15.37
N SER A 178 -13.74 -5.31 14.09
CA SER A 178 -14.43 -4.23 13.35
C SER A 178 -15.91 -4.52 13.10
N GLY A 179 -16.30 -5.80 13.07
CA GLY A 179 -17.67 -6.20 12.71
C GLY A 179 -18.07 -5.81 11.29
N PHE A 180 -17.10 -5.42 10.44
CA PHE A 180 -17.36 -5.04 9.07
C PHE A 180 -17.81 -6.28 8.29
N LYS A 181 -18.95 -6.20 7.60
CA LYS A 181 -19.55 -7.35 6.89
C LYS A 181 -19.22 -7.36 5.39
N GLY A 182 -18.59 -6.29 4.88
CA GLY A 182 -18.27 -6.12 3.46
C GLY A 182 -16.90 -6.63 3.05
N PHE A 183 -16.27 -7.51 3.83
CA PHE A 183 -14.96 -8.03 3.45
C PHE A 183 -15.07 -8.94 2.23
N LYS A 184 -14.10 -8.80 1.31
CA LYS A 184 -13.97 -9.67 0.14
C LYS A 184 -13.82 -11.13 0.56
N THR A 185 -14.43 -12.02 -0.22
CA THR A 185 -14.17 -13.46 -0.14
C THR A 185 -12.74 -13.78 -0.61
N LYS A 186 -12.28 -15.00 -0.33
CA LYS A 186 -10.99 -15.50 -0.84
C LYS A 186 -10.96 -15.42 -2.37
N GLU A 187 -12.01 -15.93 -3.02
CA GLU A 187 -12.14 -15.99 -4.47
C GLU A 187 -12.15 -14.59 -5.10
N GLU A 188 -12.89 -13.63 -4.52
CA GLU A 188 -12.88 -12.24 -4.98
C GLU A 188 -11.49 -11.61 -4.86
N THR A 189 -10.82 -11.81 -3.72
CA THR A 189 -9.50 -11.20 -3.50
C THR A 189 -8.45 -11.77 -4.46
N ILE A 190 -8.47 -13.08 -4.72
CA ILE A 190 -7.58 -13.72 -5.70
C ILE A 190 -7.89 -13.23 -7.12
N TYR A 191 -9.17 -13.08 -7.46
CA TYR A 191 -9.57 -12.52 -8.76
C TYR A 191 -9.04 -11.09 -8.92
N ASP A 192 -9.21 -10.23 -7.92
CA ASP A 192 -8.72 -8.85 -7.94
C ASP A 192 -7.19 -8.80 -8.06
N LEU A 193 -6.45 -9.64 -7.32
CA LEU A 193 -4.99 -9.74 -7.44
C LEU A 193 -4.57 -10.08 -8.88
N LYS A 194 -5.20 -11.08 -9.50
CA LYS A 194 -4.94 -11.44 -10.90
C LYS A 194 -5.17 -10.26 -11.84
N LYS A 195 -6.23 -9.48 -11.63
CA LYS A 195 -6.49 -8.28 -12.43
C LYS A 195 -5.44 -7.21 -12.25
N CYS A 196 -4.94 -6.99 -11.04
CA CYS A 196 -3.79 -6.11 -10.80
C CYS A 196 -2.54 -6.60 -11.54
N GLY A 197 -2.26 -7.92 -11.51
CA GLY A 197 -1.14 -8.50 -12.25
C GLY A 197 -1.28 -8.41 -13.78
N GLU A 198 -2.48 -8.62 -14.32
CA GLU A 198 -2.77 -8.40 -15.75
C GLU A 198 -2.53 -6.93 -16.18
N CYS A 199 -2.79 -5.97 -15.29
CA CYS A 199 -2.47 -4.56 -15.54
C CYS A 199 -0.96 -4.31 -15.62
N LEU A 200 -0.19 -4.90 -14.70
CA LEU A 200 1.27 -4.85 -14.74
C LEU A 200 1.81 -5.48 -16.03
N ASP A 201 1.33 -6.67 -16.38
CA ASP A 201 1.76 -7.37 -17.59
C ASP A 201 1.43 -6.56 -18.86
N SER A 202 0.29 -5.87 -18.88
CA SER A 202 -0.09 -4.98 -19.97
C SER A 202 0.79 -3.71 -20.04
N PHE A 203 1.26 -3.20 -18.92
CA PHE A 203 2.16 -2.04 -18.86
C PHE A 203 3.58 -2.38 -19.34
N LEU A 204 4.07 -3.58 -18.99
CA LEU A 204 5.47 -3.97 -19.16
C LEU A 204 5.79 -4.49 -20.57
N GLN A 205 5.82 -3.62 -21.57
CA GLN A 205 6.04 -4.03 -22.98
C GLN A 205 7.50 -3.96 -23.42
N THR A 206 8.29 -3.08 -22.81
CA THR A 206 9.69 -2.85 -23.16
C THR A 206 10.58 -2.86 -21.91
N GLU A 207 11.89 -3.01 -22.10
CA GLU A 207 12.89 -2.90 -21.01
C GLU A 207 12.75 -1.59 -20.23
N ASP A 208 12.52 -0.47 -20.93
CA ASP A 208 12.30 0.85 -20.34
C ASP A 208 11.07 0.89 -19.40
N ASP A 209 10.05 0.08 -19.66
CA ASP A 209 8.85 0.01 -18.82
C ASP A 209 9.13 -0.69 -17.48
N TYR A 210 10.04 -1.68 -17.45
CA TYR A 210 10.48 -2.29 -16.20
C TYR A 210 11.25 -1.29 -15.33
N TYR A 211 12.16 -0.51 -15.92
CA TYR A 211 12.88 0.53 -15.19
C TYR A 211 11.95 1.63 -14.67
N LYS A 212 10.90 1.98 -15.43
CA LYS A 212 9.86 2.91 -14.96
C LYS A 212 9.06 2.32 -13.81
N LEU A 213 8.63 1.05 -13.92
CA LEU A 213 7.86 0.39 -12.86
C LEU A 213 8.67 0.37 -11.56
N ASP A 214 9.93 -0.04 -11.64
CA ASP A 214 10.83 -0.06 -10.49
C ASP A 214 10.94 1.34 -9.85
N PHE A 215 11.21 2.37 -10.66
CA PHE A 215 11.29 3.74 -10.16
C PHE A 215 9.99 4.20 -9.49
N ILE A 216 8.82 3.85 -10.05
CA ILE A 216 7.50 4.16 -9.47
C ILE A 216 7.34 3.46 -8.12
N VAL A 217 7.62 2.16 -8.07
CA VAL A 217 7.47 1.32 -6.89
C VAL A 217 8.37 1.84 -5.77
N GLU A 218 9.64 2.11 -6.04
CA GLU A 218 10.58 2.68 -5.07
C GLU A 218 10.15 4.06 -4.58
N ALA A 219 9.70 4.93 -5.48
CA ALA A 219 9.28 6.27 -5.11
C ALA A 219 8.04 6.26 -4.20
N ILE A 220 7.05 5.41 -4.48
CA ILE A 220 5.86 5.25 -3.63
C ILE A 220 6.20 4.64 -2.27
N ASN A 221 7.20 3.75 -2.21
CA ASN A 221 7.53 3.02 -0.99
C ASN A 221 8.40 3.79 0.01
N LYS A 222 9.09 4.86 -0.41
CA LYS A 222 9.90 5.67 0.50
C LYS A 222 9.01 6.56 1.38
N ASN A 223 9.26 6.49 2.70
CA ASN A 223 8.46 7.13 3.74
C ASN A 223 8.07 8.59 3.41
N ASP A 224 6.75 8.80 3.43
CA ASP A 224 6.06 10.06 3.24
C ASP A 224 6.00 10.86 4.54
N ASP A 225 7.10 11.53 4.84
CA ASP A 225 6.91 12.80 5.49
C ASP A 225 6.37 13.76 4.42
N TYR A 226 5.08 14.09 4.45
CA TYR A 226 4.43 15.10 3.59
C TYR A 226 5.12 16.47 3.73
N LYS A 227 6.26 16.59 3.06
CA LYS A 227 7.25 17.66 3.13
C LYS A 227 7.65 18.06 1.72
N HIS A 228 8.48 19.09 1.61
CA HIS A 228 8.96 19.64 0.34
C HIS A 228 9.45 18.60 -0.69
N TYR A 229 10.13 17.53 -0.25
CA TYR A 229 10.64 16.48 -1.15
C TYR A 229 9.52 15.74 -1.90
N HIS A 230 8.34 15.61 -1.30
CA HIS A 230 7.17 14.98 -1.91
C HIS A 230 6.81 15.64 -3.26
N PHE A 231 6.91 16.97 -3.36
CA PHE A 231 6.69 17.69 -4.62
C PHE A 231 7.66 17.26 -5.71
N LEU A 232 8.95 17.09 -5.39
CA LEU A 232 9.94 16.64 -6.38
C LEU A 232 9.65 15.22 -6.81
N ARG A 233 9.38 14.35 -5.85
CA ARG A 233 9.08 12.93 -6.08
C ARG A 233 7.88 12.75 -7.00
N VAL A 234 6.71 13.28 -6.61
CA VAL A 234 5.47 13.10 -7.37
C VAL A 234 5.55 13.73 -8.75
N PHE A 235 6.06 14.96 -8.89
CA PHE A 235 6.22 15.56 -10.21
C PHE A 235 7.22 14.82 -11.09
N THR A 236 8.27 14.21 -10.54
CA THR A 236 9.19 13.41 -11.35
C THR A 236 8.47 12.20 -11.97
N ILE A 237 7.62 11.51 -11.20
CA ILE A 237 6.82 10.40 -11.71
C ILE A 237 5.80 10.89 -12.75
N LEU A 238 5.09 11.99 -12.47
CA LEU A 238 4.13 12.57 -13.40
C LEU A 238 4.79 13.01 -14.71
N GLU A 239 5.95 13.67 -14.65
CA GLU A 239 6.71 14.10 -15.83
C GLU A 239 7.16 12.87 -16.64
N MET A 240 7.64 11.82 -15.97
CA MET A 240 8.04 10.56 -16.60
C MET A 240 6.88 9.86 -17.32
N LEU A 241 5.67 9.89 -16.76
CA LEU A 241 4.50 9.19 -17.31
C LEU A 241 3.75 10.01 -18.38
N LEU A 242 3.73 11.33 -18.27
CA LEU A 242 2.88 12.21 -19.07
C LEU A 242 3.63 12.99 -20.16
N LEU A 243 4.93 13.24 -19.98
CA LEU A 243 5.71 14.03 -20.92
C LEU A 243 6.56 13.16 -21.82
N ASN A 244 6.61 13.53 -23.09
CA ASN A 244 7.63 13.02 -24.00
C ASN A 244 8.98 13.69 -23.73
N LYS A 245 10.09 13.02 -24.06
CA LYS A 245 11.48 13.49 -23.85
C LYS A 245 11.79 14.90 -24.40
N LYS A 246 10.97 15.41 -25.34
CA LYS A 246 11.15 16.73 -25.97
C LYS A 246 10.30 17.84 -25.33
N GLN A 247 9.38 17.50 -24.42
CA GLN A 247 8.47 18.45 -23.78
C GLN A 247 9.12 19.09 -22.56
N ARG A 248 8.77 20.34 -22.28
CA ARG A 248 9.23 21.08 -21.11
C ARG A 248 8.34 20.75 -19.92
N THR A 249 8.89 20.77 -18.71
CA THR A 249 8.14 20.54 -17.45
C THR A 249 6.86 21.39 -17.33
N LYS A 250 6.82 22.61 -17.87
CA LYS A 250 5.59 23.45 -17.84
C LYS A 250 4.40 22.86 -18.59
N GLU A 251 4.64 21.94 -19.52
CA GLU A 251 3.60 21.30 -20.33
C GLU A 251 2.82 20.24 -19.52
N ILE A 252 3.34 19.83 -18.35
CA ILE A 252 2.63 18.92 -17.45
C ILE A 252 1.28 19.49 -17.01
N ASP A 253 1.17 20.82 -16.91
CA ASP A 253 -0.05 21.52 -16.52
C ASP A 253 -1.23 21.11 -17.41
N TYR A 254 -0.99 20.89 -18.70
CA TYR A 254 -2.03 20.47 -19.65
C TYR A 254 -2.63 19.09 -19.29
N TYR A 255 -1.79 18.18 -18.81
CA TYR A 255 -2.19 16.80 -18.53
C TYR A 255 -2.80 16.63 -17.14
N ILE A 256 -2.34 17.38 -16.13
CA ILE A 256 -2.85 17.26 -14.76
C ILE A 256 -4.06 18.17 -14.50
N ASN A 257 -4.23 19.26 -15.24
CA ASN A 257 -5.34 20.20 -15.04
C ASN A 257 -6.73 19.56 -15.20
N PRO A 258 -6.98 18.63 -16.15
CA PRO A 258 -8.27 17.94 -16.24
C PRO A 258 -8.65 17.17 -14.96
N ILE A 259 -7.68 16.61 -14.23
CA ILE A 259 -7.90 15.94 -12.95
C ILE A 259 -8.24 16.98 -11.88
N ILE A 260 -7.43 18.03 -11.77
CA ILE A 260 -7.63 19.13 -10.81
C ILE A 260 -8.95 19.87 -11.05
N LYS A 261 -9.41 19.96 -12.30
CA LYS A 261 -10.70 20.55 -12.68
C LYS A 261 -11.89 19.84 -12.03
N ARG A 262 -11.79 18.54 -11.76
CA ARG A 262 -12.84 17.80 -11.04
C ARG A 262 -12.98 18.26 -9.58
N ILE A 263 -11.94 18.88 -9.02
CA ILE A 263 -11.87 19.32 -7.61
C ILE A 263 -12.15 20.83 -7.50
N TYR A 264 -11.49 21.65 -8.34
CA TYR A 264 -11.53 23.11 -8.26
C TYR A 264 -12.27 23.81 -9.41
N ASN A 265 -12.93 23.06 -10.30
CA ASN A 265 -13.74 23.60 -11.40
C ASN A 265 -12.99 24.66 -12.23
N GLU A 266 -13.59 25.84 -12.40
CA GLU A 266 -13.03 26.95 -13.19
C GLU A 266 -11.73 27.53 -12.60
N GLU A 267 -11.43 27.26 -11.33
CA GLU A 267 -10.21 27.75 -10.67
C GLU A 267 -9.01 26.79 -10.79
N SER A 268 -9.17 25.68 -11.51
CA SER A 268 -8.18 24.62 -11.66
C SER A 268 -6.86 25.06 -12.28
N GLU A 269 -6.88 25.92 -13.29
CA GLU A 269 -5.65 26.35 -13.97
C GLU A 269 -4.67 27.04 -13.01
N GLN A 270 -5.20 27.85 -12.11
CA GLN A 270 -4.39 28.53 -11.09
C GLN A 270 -3.87 27.55 -10.05
N ALA A 271 -4.68 26.59 -9.60
CA ALA A 271 -4.25 25.55 -8.66
C ALA A 271 -3.12 24.71 -9.26
N THR A 272 -3.30 24.23 -10.50
CA THR A 272 -2.30 23.50 -11.28
C THR A 272 -0.98 24.26 -11.36
N LYS A 273 -1.04 25.53 -11.74
CA LYS A 273 0.13 26.39 -11.87
C LYS A 273 0.84 26.60 -10.53
N LEU A 274 0.09 26.75 -9.43
CA LEU A 274 0.67 26.91 -8.09
C LEU A 274 1.40 25.64 -7.64
N LEU A 275 0.83 24.45 -7.85
CA LEU A 275 1.49 23.17 -7.54
C LEU A 275 2.82 23.01 -8.28
N ARG A 276 2.84 23.26 -9.59
CA ARG A 276 4.09 23.21 -10.36
C ARG A 276 5.08 24.29 -9.91
N GLN A 277 4.61 25.49 -9.59
CA GLN A 277 5.47 26.56 -9.07
C GLN A 277 6.09 26.15 -7.73
N MET A 278 5.33 25.56 -6.81
CA MET A 278 5.83 25.00 -5.56
C MET A 278 6.94 23.98 -5.82
N ARG A 279 6.71 22.99 -6.69
CA ARG A 279 7.76 22.04 -7.10
C ARG A 279 9.02 22.72 -7.63
N ASN A 280 8.87 23.69 -8.53
CA ASN A 280 10.01 24.41 -9.10
C ASN A 280 10.80 25.16 -8.04
N LYS A 281 10.12 25.72 -7.03
CA LYS A 281 10.78 26.39 -5.90
C LYS A 281 11.60 25.42 -5.07
N VAL A 282 11.09 24.22 -4.79
CA VAL A 282 11.88 23.15 -4.14
C VAL A 282 13.09 22.77 -4.98
N GLY A 283 12.91 22.53 -6.29
CA GLY A 283 14.00 22.14 -7.19
C GLY A 283 15.11 23.19 -7.35
N HIS A 284 14.81 24.46 -7.07
CA HIS A 284 15.80 25.56 -7.07
C HIS A 284 16.30 25.93 -5.66
N GLY A 285 15.85 25.25 -4.60
CA GLY A 285 16.21 25.57 -3.22
C GLY A 285 15.61 26.89 -2.69
N ASP A 286 14.59 27.45 -3.35
CA ASP A 286 13.95 28.72 -2.95
C ASP A 286 12.75 28.49 -2.02
N PHE A 287 13.04 28.22 -0.74
CA PHE A 287 12.00 27.91 0.26
C PHE A 287 11.16 29.13 0.67
N ILE A 288 11.69 30.36 0.56
CA ILE A 288 10.90 31.58 0.78
C ILE A 288 9.85 31.71 -0.33
N GLY A 289 10.26 31.52 -1.58
CA GLY A 289 9.37 31.47 -2.73
C GLY A 289 8.37 30.32 -2.64
N PHE A 290 8.79 29.15 -2.15
CA PHE A 290 7.89 28.02 -1.88
C PHE A 290 6.79 28.41 -0.90
N ASN A 291 7.17 28.94 0.27
CA ASN A 291 6.21 29.32 1.31
C ASN A 291 5.19 30.32 0.77
N LYS A 292 5.66 31.36 0.06
CA LYS A 292 4.75 32.33 -0.58
C LYS A 292 3.72 31.64 -1.49
N LYS A 293 4.14 30.66 -2.29
CA LYS A 293 3.25 29.90 -3.18
C LYS A 293 2.30 28.96 -2.45
N ALA A 294 2.75 28.34 -1.36
CA ALA A 294 1.91 27.55 -0.47
C ALA A 294 0.80 28.43 0.16
N TYR A 295 1.15 29.61 0.67
CA TYR A 295 0.17 30.56 1.20
C TYR A 295 -0.77 31.13 0.12
N ASP A 296 -0.26 31.44 -1.09
CA ASP A 296 -1.10 31.83 -2.24
C ASP A 296 -2.17 30.75 -2.54
N PHE A 297 -1.78 29.47 -2.46
CA PHE A 297 -2.70 28.33 -2.63
C PHE A 297 -3.71 28.26 -1.48
N ALA A 298 -3.25 28.26 -0.23
CA ALA A 298 -4.10 28.12 0.95
C ALA A 298 -5.16 29.23 1.06
N ASN A 299 -4.76 30.48 0.83
CA ASN A 299 -5.65 31.64 0.86
C ASN A 299 -6.82 31.52 -0.13
N LYS A 300 -6.62 30.77 -1.22
CA LYS A 300 -7.64 30.58 -2.24
C LYS A 300 -8.47 29.32 -2.01
N TYR A 301 -7.82 28.18 -1.77
CA TYR A 301 -8.44 26.86 -1.81
C TYR A 301 -8.71 26.23 -0.45
N MET A 302 -8.19 26.80 0.65
CA MET A 302 -8.27 26.21 2.00
C MET A 302 -9.03 27.11 3.01
N LYS A 303 -9.97 27.93 2.54
CA LYS A 303 -10.67 28.94 3.37
C LYS A 303 -11.55 28.38 4.49
N ASN A 304 -12.11 27.19 4.30
CA ASN A 304 -13.09 26.58 5.23
C ASN A 304 -12.51 25.43 6.05
N PHE A 305 -11.18 25.33 6.17
CA PHE A 305 -10.53 24.26 6.91
C PHE A 305 -10.38 24.64 8.38
N GLN A 306 -10.61 23.66 9.27
CA GLN A 306 -10.28 23.76 10.69
C GLN A 306 -9.01 22.96 10.93
N PHE A 307 -7.96 23.64 11.36
CA PHE A 307 -6.65 23.05 11.58
C PHE A 307 -6.29 23.01 13.06
N ASP A 308 -5.74 21.89 13.50
CA ASP A 308 -5.17 21.77 14.84
C ASP A 308 -3.75 22.34 14.86
N TYR A 309 -3.62 23.53 15.42
CA TYR A 309 -2.34 24.22 15.54
C TYR A 309 -1.56 23.88 16.81
N SER A 310 -2.08 22.97 17.65
CA SER A 310 -1.36 22.50 18.83
C SER A 310 -0.22 21.54 18.46
N GLU A 311 -0.39 20.77 17.37
CA GLU A 311 0.59 19.79 16.90
C GLU A 311 1.34 20.24 15.63
N TYR A 312 0.68 20.96 14.72
CA TYR A 312 1.25 21.28 13.40
C TYR A 312 1.16 22.77 13.06
N SER A 313 2.21 23.29 12.43
CA SER A 313 2.20 24.66 11.90
C SER A 313 1.24 24.81 10.73
N HIS A 314 0.79 26.04 10.46
CA HIS A 314 -0.04 26.32 9.28
C HIS A 314 0.59 25.86 7.96
N LEU A 315 1.92 26.01 7.80
CA LEU A 315 2.62 25.51 6.61
C LEU A 315 2.55 23.98 6.50
N ASN A 316 2.62 23.25 7.62
CA ASN A 316 2.51 21.79 7.62
C ASN A 316 1.11 21.34 7.17
N TRP A 317 0.06 22.04 7.59
CA TRP A 317 -1.30 21.77 7.11
C TRP A 317 -1.48 22.02 5.61
N ILE A 318 -0.88 23.10 5.09
CA ILE A 318 -0.86 23.37 3.64
C ILE A 318 -0.10 22.27 2.90
N LEU A 319 1.06 21.86 3.42
CA LEU A 319 1.87 20.79 2.85
C LEU A 319 1.09 19.47 2.83
N LEU A 320 0.47 19.08 3.93
CA LEU A 320 -0.37 17.88 4.01
C LEU A 320 -1.45 17.90 2.93
N HIS A 321 -2.25 18.97 2.87
CA HIS A 321 -3.33 19.10 1.89
C HIS A 321 -2.83 19.02 0.45
N THR A 322 -1.75 19.76 0.13
CA THR A 322 -1.21 19.81 -1.23
C THR A 322 -0.48 18.53 -1.62
N CYS A 323 0.12 17.79 -0.67
CA CYS A 323 0.69 16.48 -0.93
C CYS A 323 -0.39 15.43 -1.17
N CYS A 324 -1.45 15.38 -0.35
CA CYS A 324 -2.59 14.50 -0.62
C CYS A 324 -3.20 14.76 -2.01
N LEU A 325 -3.37 16.03 -2.38
CA LEU A 325 -3.82 16.39 -3.72
C LEU A 325 -2.87 15.91 -4.83
N LEU A 326 -1.55 15.96 -4.61
CA LEU A 326 -0.57 15.44 -5.57
C LEU A 326 -0.63 13.92 -5.68
N ASP A 327 -0.81 13.21 -4.57
CA ASP A 327 -1.01 11.76 -4.57
C ASP A 327 -2.31 11.37 -5.29
N ASP A 328 -3.40 12.11 -5.11
CA ASP A 328 -4.65 11.88 -5.85
C ASP A 328 -4.44 12.06 -7.37
N ILE A 329 -3.69 13.09 -7.77
CA ILE A 329 -3.34 13.31 -9.19
C ILE A 329 -2.48 12.15 -9.70
N LEU A 330 -1.46 11.74 -8.95
CA LEU A 330 -0.58 10.64 -9.33
C LEU A 330 -1.35 9.32 -9.45
N LYS A 331 -2.26 9.05 -8.51
CA LYS A 331 -3.13 7.88 -8.51
C LYS A 331 -3.97 7.80 -9.79
N GLU A 332 -4.67 8.87 -10.14
CA GLU A 332 -5.47 8.94 -11.38
C GLU A 332 -4.62 8.72 -12.64
N VAL A 333 -3.40 9.25 -12.67
CA VAL A 333 -2.47 9.04 -13.78
C VAL A 333 -2.00 7.59 -13.84
N LEU A 334 -1.67 6.96 -12.71
CA LEU A 334 -1.28 5.56 -12.67
C LEU A 334 -2.43 4.65 -13.11
N ILE A 335 -3.66 4.91 -12.66
CA ILE A 335 -4.85 4.15 -13.07
C ILE A 335 -5.02 4.17 -14.60
N ASP A 336 -4.88 5.33 -15.22
CA ASP A 336 -4.91 5.48 -16.69
C ASP A 336 -3.77 4.70 -17.35
N LYS A 337 -2.52 4.85 -16.85
CA LYS A 337 -1.34 4.23 -17.45
C LYS A 337 -1.30 2.71 -17.33
N PHE A 338 -1.76 2.17 -16.22
CA PHE A 338 -1.90 0.74 -16.00
C PHE A 338 -3.24 0.19 -16.52
N ASN A 339 -4.13 1.07 -17.01
CA ASN A 339 -5.44 0.73 -17.56
C ASN A 339 -6.31 -0.06 -16.56
N LEU A 340 -6.28 0.33 -15.28
CA LEU A 340 -7.02 -0.37 -14.22
C LEU A 340 -8.54 -0.34 -14.45
N ASP A 341 -9.06 0.76 -14.99
CA ASP A 341 -10.50 0.94 -15.28
C ASP A 341 -11.06 -0.10 -16.25
N LYS A 342 -10.20 -0.75 -17.06
CA LYS A 342 -10.60 -1.88 -17.92
C LYS A 342 -11.10 -3.08 -17.10
N TYR A 343 -10.58 -3.27 -15.90
CA TYR A 343 -10.82 -4.47 -15.09
C TYR A 343 -11.61 -4.18 -13.82
N PHE A 344 -11.56 -2.95 -13.34
CA PHE A 344 -12.31 -2.48 -12.20
C PHE A 344 -13.14 -1.29 -12.67
N GLU A 345 -14.41 -1.49 -13.03
CA GLU A 345 -15.26 -0.36 -13.43
C GLU A 345 -15.43 0.62 -12.25
N ALA A 346 -15.28 1.91 -12.52
CA ALA A 346 -15.56 2.94 -11.53
C ALA A 346 -17.04 2.89 -11.16
N VAL A 347 -17.34 2.75 -9.87
CA VAL A 347 -18.71 2.92 -9.39
C VAL A 347 -19.05 4.40 -9.56
N HIS A 348 -19.82 4.72 -10.59
CA HIS A 348 -20.38 6.05 -10.79
C HIS A 348 -21.40 6.30 -9.67
N SER A 349 -20.96 7.02 -8.63
CA SER A 349 -21.81 7.60 -7.60
C SER A 349 -22.53 8.83 -8.12
#